data_AF-A0A926ATT3-F1
#
_entry.id   AF-A0A926ATT3-F1
#
_cell.length_a   1.000
_cell.length_b   1.000
_cell.length_c   1.000
_cell.angle_alpha   90.00
_cell.angle_beta   90.00
_cell.angle_gamma   90.00
#
_symmetry.space_group_name_H-M   'P 1'
#
loop_
_entity.id
_entity.type
_entity.pdbx_description
1 polymer ?
#
loop_
_entity_poly.entity_id
_entity_poly.type
_entity_poly.pdbx_seq_one_letter_code
_entity_poly.pdbx_strand_id
1 'polypeptide(L)' 'GIGGTSFTPIVNYPEVAILGMTRSQKQLQLVDGEVTERLMLPLSLSYDHRVINGADAARFTVKLANMLSDAFRLLIEC' A
#
# COMPACT_ATOMS: atom_id res chain seq x y z
N GLY A 1 -3.96 -6.01 -15.88
CA GLY A 1 -2.80 -5.24 -15.42
C GLY A 1 -1.56 -6.09 -15.57
N ILE A 2 -0.44 -5.48 -15.96
CA ILE A 2 0.86 -6.14 -16.10
C ILE A 2 1.19 -6.77 -14.74
N GLY A 3 1.28 -8.11 -14.73
CA GLY A 3 1.26 -8.92 -13.51
C GLY A 3 2.57 -8.80 -12.72
N GLY A 4 2.51 -8.13 -11.57
CA GLY A 4 3.58 -8.07 -10.59
C GLY A 4 2.99 -7.89 -9.18
N THR A 5 3.62 -8.48 -8.17
CA THR A 5 3.25 -8.31 -6.76
C THR A 5 3.88 -7.06 -6.13
N SER A 6 4.90 -6.50 -6.77
CA SER A 6 5.58 -5.27 -6.38
C SER A 6 6.22 -4.64 -7.60
N PHE A 7 6.36 -3.32 -7.60
CA PHE A 7 7.18 -2.59 -8.55
C PHE A 7 7.69 -1.30 -7.90
N THR A 8 8.74 -0.71 -8.46
CA THR A 8 9.28 0.55 -7.96
C THR A 8 8.82 1.70 -8.86
N PRO A 9 7.74 2.42 -8.53
CA PRO A 9 7.34 3.59 -9.31
C PRO A 9 8.41 4.68 -9.26
N ILE A 10 8.56 5.45 -10.33
CA ILE A 10 9.53 6.55 -10.40
C ILE A 10 8.80 7.84 -10.04
N VAL A 11 9.31 8.57 -9.04
CA VAL A 11 8.74 9.86 -8.61
C VAL A 11 8.85 10.86 -9.78
N ASN A 12 7.75 11.52 -10.13
CA ASN A 12 7.76 12.56 -11.15
C ASN A 12 8.12 13.91 -10.51
N TYR A 13 9.18 14.55 -10.97
CA TYR A 13 9.50 15.91 -10.51
C TYR A 13 8.37 16.88 -10.90
N PRO A 14 7.91 17.80 -10.03
CA PRO A 14 8.47 18.19 -8.72
C PRO A 14 7.89 17.49 -7.49
N GLU A 15 7.19 16.36 -7.66
CA GLU A 15 6.67 15.58 -6.54
C GLU A 15 7.81 14.93 -5.75
N VAL A 16 7.53 14.59 -4.49
CA VAL A 16 8.51 13.97 -3.57
C VAL A 16 8.18 12.52 -3.22
N ALA A 17 7.03 12.03 -3.66
CA ALA A 17 6.60 10.65 -3.50
C ALA A 17 5.60 10.24 -4.58
N ILE A 18 5.57 8.95 -4.91
CA ILE A 18 4.58 8.36 -5.81
C ILE A 18 4.12 7.01 -5.24
N LEU A 19 2.81 6.77 -5.28
CA LEU A 19 2.19 5.52 -4.85
C LEU A 19 1.74 4.72 -6.07
N GLY A 20 2.28 3.51 -6.19
CA GLY A 20 1.86 2.50 -7.15
C GLY A 20 0.96 1.45 -6.52
N MET A 21 0.01 0.93 -7.29
CA MET A 21 -0.80 -0.24 -6.94
C MET A 21 -0.79 -1.24 -8.09
N THR A 22 -0.75 -2.53 -7.77
CA THR A 22 -0.85 -3.60 -8.77
C THR A 22 -2.20 -4.32 -8.68
N ARG A 23 -2.44 -5.28 -9.58
CA ARG A 23 -3.71 -6.01 -9.61
C ARG A 23 -3.92 -6.75 -8.28
N SER A 24 -5.09 -6.57 -7.68
CA SER A 24 -5.50 -7.35 -6.53
C SER A 24 -5.61 -8.83 -6.89
N GLN A 25 -5.17 -9.70 -6.00
CA GLN A 25 -5.21 -11.15 -6.20
C GLN A 25 -5.57 -11.87 -4.90
N LYS A 26 -6.26 -13.00 -5.02
CA LYS A 26 -6.57 -13.88 -3.88
C LYS A 26 -5.27 -14.56 -3.42
N GLN A 27 -4.98 -14.48 -2.12
CA GLN A 27 -3.81 -15.07 -1.49
C GLN A 27 -4.23 -15.76 -0.19
N LEU A 28 -3.56 -16.86 0.14
CA LEU A 28 -3.73 -17.53 1.44
C LEU A 28 -2.88 -16.79 2.48
N GLN A 29 -3.52 -16.37 3.57
CA GLN A 29 -2.88 -15.65 4.67
C GLN A 29 -3.17 -16.34 6.00
N LEU A 30 -2.15 -16.42 6.86
CA LEU A 30 -2.32 -16.86 8.23
C LEU A 30 -2.89 -15.70 9.07
N VAL A 31 -4.07 -15.87 9.64
CA VAL A 31 -4.74 -14.88 10.48
C VAL A 31 -5.22 -15.59 11.73
N ASP A 32 -4.75 -15.12 12.89
CA ASP A 32 -5.11 -15.70 14.20
C ASP A 32 -4.91 -17.22 14.29
N GLY A 33 -3.89 -17.73 13.59
CA GLY A 33 -3.56 -19.17 13.56
C GLY A 33 -4.27 -19.97 12.47
N GLU A 34 -5.22 -19.38 11.75
CA GLU A 34 -5.99 -20.04 10.69
C GLU A 34 -5.58 -19.56 9.30
N VAL A 35 -5.55 -20.47 8.33
CA VAL A 35 -5.27 -20.13 6.93
C VAL A 35 -6.55 -19.67 6.25
N THR A 36 -6.59 -18.40 5.82
CA THR A 36 -7.76 -17.79 5.17
C THR A 36 -7.42 -17.25 3.79
N GLU A 37 -8.33 -17.42 2.83
CA GLU A 37 -8.21 -16.75 1.53
C GLU A 37 -8.61 -15.28 1.65
N ARG A 38 -7.72 -14.37 1.26
CA ARG A 38 -7.97 -12.92 1.27
C ARG A 38 -7.66 -12.29 -0.08
N LEU A 39 -8.45 -11.29 -0.46
CA LEU A 39 -8.13 -10.43 -1.59
C LEU A 39 -7.07 -9.41 -1.15
N MET A 40 -5.87 -9.52 -1.69
CA MET A 40 -4.75 -8.65 -1.35
C MET A 40 -4.49 -7.64 -2.47
N LEU A 41 -4.37 -6.36 -2.12
CA LEU A 41 -3.98 -5.26 -3.00
C LEU A 41 -2.54 -4.83 -2.68
N PRO A 42 -1.54 -5.13 -3.52
CA PRO A 42 -0.18 -4.70 -3.26
C PRO A 42 0.00 -3.20 -3.51
N LEU A 43 0.66 -2.54 -2.57
CA LEU A 43 1.01 -1.11 -2.62
C LEU A 43 2.52 -0.96 -2.68
N SER A 44 3.00 0.02 -3.45
CA SER A 44 4.42 0.32 -3.58
C SER A 44 4.64 1.83 -3.52
N LEU A 45 5.31 2.30 -2.46
CA LEU A 45 5.60 3.71 -2.25
C LEU A 45 7.06 3.99 -2.56
N SER A 46 7.31 4.86 -3.55
CA SER A 46 8.62 5.46 -3.78
C SER A 46 8.61 6.90 -3.30
N TYR A 47 9.70 7.36 -2.69
CA TYR A 47 9.82 8.69 -2.13
C TYR A 47 11.26 9.18 -2.11
N ASP A 48 11.44 10.50 -2.09
CA ASP A 48 12.74 11.14 -1.92
C ASP A 48 13.16 11.13 -0.45
N HIS A 49 14.13 10.26 -0.12
CA HIS A 49 14.69 10.13 1.22
C HIS A 49 15.37 11.39 1.77
N ARG A 50 15.69 12.37 0.90
CA ARG A 50 16.24 13.66 1.32
C ARG A 50 15.16 14.55 1.96
N VAL A 51 13.89 14.27 1.66
CA VAL A 51 12.73 15.05 2.11
C VAL A 51 11.87 14.26 3.10
N ILE A 52 11.69 12.96 2.88
CA ILE A 52 10.81 12.09 3.67
C ILE A 52 11.62 11.01 4.39
N ASN A 53 11.40 10.87 5.70
CA ASN A 53 11.97 9.79 6.49
C ASN A 53 11.25 8.46 6.20
N GLY A 54 11.99 7.35 6.17
CA GLY A 54 11.39 6.02 5.98
C GLY A 54 10.39 5.62 7.06
N ALA A 55 10.53 6.13 8.28
CA ALA A 55 9.53 5.91 9.33
C ALA A 55 8.17 6.55 8.98
N ASP A 56 8.18 7.75 8.39
CA ASP A 56 6.96 8.46 7.99
C ASP A 56 6.33 7.80 6.76
N ALA A 57 7.14 7.41 5.78
CA ALA A 57 6.68 6.65 4.62
C ALA A 57 6.02 5.32 5.01
N ALA A 58 6.61 4.59 5.97
CA ALA A 58 6.05 3.35 6.48
C ALA A 58 4.72 3.59 7.22
N ARG A 59 4.66 4.58 8.11
CA ARG A 59 3.43 4.94 8.83
C ARG A 59 2.31 5.35 7.88
N PHE A 60 2.61 6.17 6.88
CA PHE A 60 1.67 6.56 5.84
C PHE A 60 1.11 5.34 5.10
N THR A 61 1.98 4.44 4.64
CA THR A 61 1.57 3.25 3.88
C THR A 61 0.70 2.32 4.72
N VAL A 62 1.06 2.10 6.00
CA VAL A 62 0.25 1.29 6.93
C VAL A 62 -1.10 1.94 7.20
N LYS A 63 -1.14 3.26 7.43
CA LYS A 63 -2.39 4.00 7.63
C LYS A 63 -3.30 3.83 6.40
N LEU A 64 -2.77 4.05 5.21
CA LEU A 64 -3.52 3.90 3.96
C LEU A 64 -4.02 2.47 3.77
N ALA A 65 -3.18 1.46 4.01
CA ALA A 65 -3.58 0.05 3.92
C ALA A 65 -4.73 -0.27 4.89
N ASN A 66 -4.70 0.27 6.12
CA ASN A 66 -5.76 0.09 7.10
C ASN A 66 -7.07 0.77 6.67
N MET A 67 -7.01 1.97 6.08
CA MET A 67 -8.17 2.68 5.56
C MET A 67 -8.79 1.93 4.36
N LEU A 68 -7.97 1.36 3.47
CA LEU A 68 -8.45 0.58 2.33
C LEU A 68 -9.02 -0.79 2.74
N SER A 69 -8.55 -1.36 3.84
CA SER A 69 -9.04 -2.65 4.35
C SER A 69 -10.41 -2.54 5.01
N ASP A 70 -10.84 -1.34 5.39
CA ASP A 70 -12.12 -1.07 6.02
C ASP A 70 -12.79 0.14 5.37
N ALA A 71 -13.71 -0.12 4.44
CA ALA A 71 -14.41 0.93 3.69
C ALA A 71 -15.18 1.91 4.59
N PHE A 72 -15.59 1.51 5.80
CA PHE A 72 -16.25 2.41 6.74
C PHE A 72 -15.28 3.40 7.37
N ARG A 73 -14.02 3.00 7.63
CA ARG A 73 -12.98 3.95 8.10
C ARG A 73 -12.70 5.04 7.08
N LEU A 74 -12.72 4.71 5.79
CA LEU A 74 -12.56 5.69 4.72
C LEU A 74 -13.62 6.81 4.79
N LEU A 75 -14.86 6.46 5.15
CA LEU A 75 -15.98 7.40 5.19
C LEU A 75 -15.98 8.31 6.45
N ILE A 76 -15.26 7.94 7.50
CA ILE A 76 -15.25 8.67 8.79
C ILE A 76 -14.06 9.64 8.89
N GLU A 77 -12.94 9.35 8.21
CA GLU A 77 -11.74 10.21 8.21
C GLU A 77 -11.71 11.27 7.08
N CYS A 78 -12.69 11.28 6.19
CA CYS A 78 -12.88 12.28 5.13
C CYS A 78 -13.85 13.39 5.56
#